data_AF-A0A4V1RTV4-F1
#
_entry.id   AF-A0A4V1RTV4-F1
#
_cell.length_a   1.000
_cell.length_b   1.000
_cell.length_c   1.000
_cell.angle_alpha   90.00
_cell.angle_beta   90.00
_cell.angle_gamma   90.00
#
_symmetry.space_group_name_H-M   'P 1'
#
loop_
_entity.id
_entity.type
_entity.pdbx_description
1 polymer ?
#
loop_
_entity_poly.entity_id
_entity_poly.type
_entity_poly.pdbx_seq_one_letter_code
_entity_poly.pdbx_strand_id
1 'polypeptide(L)'
;MRFAALLGIVTMLAFSITCRADEQDISPALRQKAIAVCTVDAERLCPDSVSSENQAISCLAGKRSELTSACKSAYDEVAHALKQ
;
A
#
# COMPACT_ATOMS: atom_id res chain seq x y z
N MET A 1 -1.37 41.20 -33.55
CA MET A 1 -0.37 42.22 -33.14
C MET A 1 -0.47 42.38 -31.64
N ARG A 2 0.52 42.32 -30.77
CA ARG A 2 1.92 41.86 -30.77
C ARG A 2 2.30 41.90 -29.26
N PHE A 3 2.72 40.77 -28.72
CA PHE A 3 3.64 40.59 -27.57
C PHE A 3 3.53 41.52 -26.35
N ALA A 4 2.95 40.99 -25.27
CA ALA A 4 3.38 41.25 -23.88
C ALA A 4 2.75 40.22 -22.90
N ALA A 5 2.37 39.04 -23.37
CA ALA A 5 3.09 37.84 -22.94
C ALA A 5 4.59 38.11 -22.81
N LEU A 6 5.13 38.18 -21.58
CA LEU A 6 6.54 37.89 -21.19
C LEU A 6 6.92 38.35 -19.76
N LEU A 7 6.09 39.10 -19.02
CA LEU A 7 6.39 39.49 -17.62
C LEU A 7 5.56 38.72 -16.56
N GLY A 8 4.81 37.69 -16.97
CA GLY A 8 4.16 36.72 -16.07
C GLY A 8 4.97 35.44 -15.88
N ILE A 9 6.23 35.40 -16.32
CA ILE A 9 7.07 34.19 -16.30
C ILE A 9 7.72 33.97 -14.91
N VAL A 10 7.72 34.98 -14.04
CA VAL A 10 8.33 34.90 -12.69
C VAL A 10 7.38 34.34 -11.62
N THR A 11 6.10 34.09 -11.93
CA THR A 11 5.18 33.38 -11.01
C THR A 11 5.16 31.86 -11.19
N MET A 12 5.82 31.33 -12.23
CA MET A 12 5.84 29.90 -12.58
C MET A 12 7.02 29.09 -12.01
N LEU A 13 7.70 29.59 -10.96
CA LEU A 13 8.76 28.84 -10.25
C LEU A 13 8.51 28.68 -8.73
N ALA A 14 7.33 29.07 -8.24
CA ALA A 14 6.93 28.88 -6.83
C ALA A 14 5.73 27.92 -6.64
N PHE A 15 5.27 27.26 -7.71
CA PHE A 15 4.24 26.21 -7.64
C PHE A 15 4.85 24.79 -7.72
N SER A 16 6.16 24.67 -7.53
CA SER A 16 6.91 23.41 -7.61
C SER A 16 7.20 22.76 -6.25
N ILE A 17 6.61 23.25 -5.16
CA ILE A 17 6.59 22.48 -3.91
C ILE A 17 5.19 21.90 -3.78
N THR A 18 4.94 20.86 -4.56
CA THR A 18 4.02 19.81 -4.17
C THR A 18 4.50 19.37 -2.78
N CYS A 19 3.86 19.85 -1.71
CA CYS A 19 3.85 19.10 -0.48
C CYS A 19 3.17 17.77 -0.82
N ARG A 20 3.94 16.78 -1.27
CA ARG A 20 3.59 15.38 -1.05
C ARG A 20 3.63 15.21 0.47
N ALA A 21 2.55 15.62 1.14
CA ALA A 21 2.11 14.86 2.28
C ALA A 21 1.69 13.50 1.69
N ASP A 22 2.32 12.44 2.19
CA ASP A 22 2.11 11.05 1.81
C ASP A 22 2.60 10.63 0.40
N GLU A 23 3.90 10.33 0.32
CA GLU A 23 4.22 8.99 -0.20
C GLU A 23 3.63 8.03 0.84
N GLN A 24 2.46 7.48 0.53
CA GLN A 24 1.70 6.55 1.37
C GLN A 24 2.42 5.20 1.39
N ASP A 25 3.62 5.23 1.96
CA ASP A 25 4.50 4.11 2.17
C ASP A 25 3.91 3.35 3.36
N ILE A 26 2.96 2.45 3.08
CA ILE A 26 2.62 1.40 4.03
C ILE A 26 3.94 0.86 4.52
N SER A 27 4.28 1.09 5.81
CA SER A 27 5.61 0.74 6.27
C SER A 27 5.86 -0.73 5.90
N PRO A 28 6.97 -1.04 5.22
CA PRO A 28 7.26 -2.40 4.79
C PRO A 28 7.24 -3.37 5.98
N ALA A 29 7.56 -2.86 7.17
CA ALA A 29 7.43 -3.56 8.44
C ALA A 29 5.98 -4.02 8.76
N LEU A 30 4.96 -3.21 8.46
CA LEU A 30 3.55 -3.56 8.72
C LEU A 30 3.06 -4.66 7.77
N ARG A 31 3.41 -4.55 6.48
CA ARG A 31 3.17 -5.60 5.49
C ARG A 31 3.85 -6.90 5.89
N GLN A 32 5.13 -6.83 6.23
CA GLN A 32 5.91 -7.99 6.62
C GLN A 32 5.39 -8.62 7.92
N LYS A 33 4.93 -7.82 8.88
CA LYS A 33 4.26 -8.33 10.10
C LYS A 33 2.99 -9.08 9.75
N ALA A 34 2.14 -8.52 8.88
CA ALA A 34 0.92 -9.21 8.45
C ALA A 34 1.23 -10.55 7.79
N ILE A 35 2.27 -10.60 6.94
CA ILE A 35 2.67 -11.83 6.26
C ILE A 35 3.28 -12.84 7.22
N ALA A 36 4.16 -12.41 8.12
CA ALA A 36 4.76 -13.28 9.12
C ALA A 36 3.72 -13.92 10.05
N VAL A 37 2.67 -13.16 10.43
CA VAL A 37 1.55 -13.68 11.22
C VAL A 37 0.66 -14.60 10.38
N CYS A 38 0.55 -14.33 9.08
CA CYS A 38 -0.24 -15.11 8.15
C CYS A 38 0.51 -16.27 7.48
N THR A 39 1.79 -16.53 7.78
CA THR A 39 2.58 -17.57 7.08
C THR A 39 1.91 -18.94 7.15
N VAL A 40 1.41 -19.33 8.34
CA VAL A 40 0.72 -20.61 8.52
C VAL A 40 -0.56 -20.70 7.71
N ASP A 41 -1.32 -19.60 7.63
CA ASP A 41 -2.53 -19.52 6.80
C ASP A 41 -2.17 -19.48 5.31
N ALA A 42 -1.07 -18.85 4.92
CA ALA A 42 -0.57 -18.80 3.56
C ALA A 42 -0.14 -20.19 3.08
N GLU A 43 0.60 -20.94 3.89
CA GLU A 43 1.01 -22.31 3.55
C GLU A 43 -0.20 -23.25 3.45
N ARG A 44 -1.21 -23.08 4.31
CA ARG A 44 -2.41 -23.94 4.35
C ARG A 44 -3.43 -23.61 3.26
N LEU A 45 -3.68 -22.33 3.00
CA LEU A 45 -4.75 -21.85 2.11
C LEU A 45 -4.23 -21.46 0.72
N CYS A 46 -2.95 -21.11 0.62
CA CYS A 46 -2.34 -20.44 -0.51
C CYS A 46 -0.96 -21.05 -0.90
N PRO A 47 -0.83 -22.40 -1.00
CA PRO A 47 0.47 -23.07 -1.18
C PRO A 47 1.21 -22.62 -2.44
N ASP A 48 0.50 -22.32 -3.52
CA ASP A 48 1.08 -21.89 -4.80
C ASP A 48 1.54 -20.42 -4.81
N SER A 49 1.17 -19.64 -3.79
CA SER A 49 1.44 -18.19 -3.73
C SER A 49 2.41 -17.78 -2.63
N VAL A 50 2.92 -18.74 -1.84
CA VAL A 50 3.95 -18.52 -0.80
C VAL A 50 5.23 -17.90 -1.37
N SER A 51 5.59 -18.21 -2.62
CA SER A 51 6.81 -17.71 -3.26
C SER A 51 6.77 -16.22 -3.63
N SER A 52 5.62 -15.56 -3.55
CA SER A 52 5.47 -14.15 -3.88
C SER A 52 4.60 -13.45 -2.87
N GLU A 53 5.20 -12.50 -2.16
CA GLU A 53 4.56 -11.74 -1.10
C GLU A 53 3.23 -11.09 -1.54
N ASN A 54 3.20 -10.50 -2.74
CA ASN A 54 1.98 -9.90 -3.30
C ASN A 54 0.92 -10.94 -3.69
N GLN A 55 1.33 -12.13 -4.14
CA GLN A 55 0.38 -13.20 -4.47
C GLN A 55 -0.21 -13.82 -3.21
N ALA A 56 0.60 -14.02 -2.16
CA ALA A 56 0.14 -14.50 -0.87
C ALA A 56 -0.91 -13.53 -0.28
N ILE A 57 -0.65 -12.23 -0.27
CA ILE A 57 -1.62 -11.23 0.20
C ILE A 57 -2.92 -11.29 -0.60
N SER A 58 -2.84 -11.40 -1.93
CA SER A 58 -4.02 -11.44 -2.81
C SER A 58 -4.84 -12.72 -2.61
N CYS A 59 -4.17 -13.87 -2.43
CA CYS A 59 -4.84 -15.13 -2.14
C CYS A 59 -5.53 -15.10 -0.76
N LEU A 60 -4.82 -14.65 0.28
CA LEU A 60 -5.36 -14.50 1.63
C LEU A 60 -6.53 -13.50 1.66
N ALA A 61 -6.52 -12.46 0.83
CA ALA A 61 -7.63 -11.51 0.68
C ALA A 61 -8.94 -12.21 0.26
N GLY A 62 -8.87 -13.08 -0.75
CA GLY A 62 -10.00 -13.90 -1.20
C GLY A 62 -10.44 -14.96 -0.18
N LYS A 63 -9.57 -15.27 0.77
CA LYS A 63 -9.76 -16.28 1.81
C LYS A 63 -9.94 -15.69 3.21
N ARG A 64 -10.26 -14.39 3.34
CA ARG A 64 -10.36 -13.67 4.63
C ARG A 64 -11.27 -14.33 5.67
N SER A 65 -12.29 -15.06 5.25
CA SER A 65 -13.22 -15.78 6.13
C SER A 65 -12.63 -17.09 6.69
N GLU A 66 -11.61 -17.65 6.04
CA GLU A 66 -10.95 -18.91 6.38
C GLU A 66 -9.62 -18.69 7.14
N LEU A 67 -9.19 -17.43 7.31
CA LEU A 67 -8.01 -17.03 8.07
C LEU A 67 -8.22 -17.27 9.57
N THR A 68 -7.13 -17.56 10.27
CA THR A 68 -7.13 -17.52 11.74
C THR A 68 -7.42 -16.11 12.25
N SER A 69 -7.88 -16.01 13.50
CA SER A 69 -8.14 -14.73 14.15
C SER A 69 -6.89 -13.82 14.17
N ALA A 70 -5.71 -14.40 14.37
CA ALA A 70 -4.44 -13.68 14.39
C ALA A 70 -4.11 -13.07 13.01
N CYS A 71 -4.15 -13.88 11.95
CA CYS A 71 -3.89 -13.40 10.59
C CYS A 71 -4.94 -12.39 10.13
N LYS A 72 -6.21 -12.63 10.45
CA LYS A 72 -7.30 -11.68 10.15
C LYS A 72 -7.09 -10.32 10.80
N SER A 73 -6.68 -10.29 12.07
CA SER A 73 -6.39 -9.03 12.78
C SER A 73 -5.24 -8.27 12.12
N ALA A 74 -4.14 -8.96 11.78
CA ALA A 74 -2.99 -8.32 11.14
C ALA A 74 -3.32 -7.84 9.71
N TYR A 75 -4.13 -8.61 8.98
CA TYR A 75 -4.64 -8.23 7.68
C TYR A 75 -5.55 -7.00 7.77
N ASP A 76 -6.44 -6.95 8.76
CA ASP A 76 -7.33 -5.82 8.98
C ASP A 76 -6.56 -4.56 9.41
N GLU A 77 -5.51 -4.68 10.22
CA GLU A 77 -4.59 -3.57 10.55
C GLU A 77 -4.00 -2.95 9.27
N VAL A 78 -3.51 -3.78 8.34
CA VAL A 78 -2.96 -3.31 7.05
C VAL A 78 -4.06 -2.74 6.15
N ALA A 79 -5.21 -3.39 6.05
CA ALA A 79 -6.32 -2.94 5.20
C ALA A 79 -6.93 -1.62 5.68
N HIS A 80 -6.95 -1.38 6.99
CA HIS A 80 -7.34 -0.09 7.57
C HIS A 80 -6.29 0.98 7.31
N ALA A 81 -5.00 0.66 7.42
CA ALA A 81 -3.92 1.59 7.10
C ALA A 81 -3.87 1.98 5.61
N LEU A 82 -4.33 1.11 4.70
CA LEU A 82 -4.43 1.37 3.25
C LEU A 82 -5.62 2.23 2.84
N LYS A 83 -6.67 2.32 3.66
CA LYS A 83 -7.90 3.08 3.37
C LYS A 83 -7.91 4.48 3.99
N GLN A 84 -6.94 4.78 4.86
CA GLN A 84 -6.71 6.08 5.48
C GLN A 84 -5.79 6.87 4.58
#